data_AF-A0A2N2MP26-F1
#
_entry.id   AF-A0A2N2MP26-F1
#
_cell.length_a   1.000
_cell.length_b   1.000
_cell.length_c   1.000
_cell.angle_alpha   90.00
_cell.angle_beta   90.00
_cell.angle_gamma   90.00
#
_symmetry.space_group_name_H-M   'P 1'
#
loop_
_entity.id
_entity.type
_entity.pdbx_description
1 polymer ?
#
loop_
_entity_poly.entity_id
_entity_poly.type
_entity_poly.pdbx_seq_one_letter_code
_entity_poly.pdbx_strand_id
1 'polypeptide(L)' 'MINTPPTKNLALDLVRVTEAAALAAGRHMGRGDKILADQAAVDAMRLMLNSIEMDGIIVIGEGEKDKAPMLFNGEKLGT' A
#
# COMPACT_ATOMS: atom_id res chain seq x y z
N MET A 1 27.46 21.90 11.47
CA MET A 1 27.09 20.70 12.24
C MET A 1 25.85 20.11 11.59
N ILE A 2 25.84 18.82 11.27
CA ILE A 2 24.65 18.14 10.75
C ILE A 2 23.72 17.94 11.96
N ASN A 3 22.72 18.81 12.10
CA ASN A 3 21.82 18.84 13.27
C ASN A 3 20.42 18.31 12.94
N THR A 4 20.27 17.68 11.77
CA THR A 4 19.01 17.08 11.34
C THR A 4 19.13 15.57 11.52
N PRO A 5 18.29 14.93 12.35
CA PRO A 5 18.26 13.48 12.44
C PRO A 5 17.91 12.89 11.06
N PRO A 6 18.46 11.72 10.69
CA PRO A 6 18.11 11.06 9.43
C PRO A 6 16.61 10.79 9.41
N THR A 7 15.92 11.30 8.41
CA THR A 7 14.52 10.98 8.16
C THR A 7 14.42 9.73 7.28
N LYS A 8 13.31 9.01 7.38
CA LYS A 8 13.04 7.95 6.41
C LYS A 8 12.87 8.58 5.03
N ASN A 9 13.43 7.92 4.02
CA ASN A 9 13.29 8.37 2.65
C ASN A 9 11.97 7.80 2.09
N LEU A 10 11.01 8.67 1.81
CA LEU A 10 9.70 8.28 1.29
C LEU A 10 9.79 7.39 0.04
N ALA A 11 10.73 7.66 -0.87
CA ALA A 11 10.88 6.83 -2.06
C ALA A 11 11.30 5.39 -1.72
N LEU A 12 12.18 5.21 -0.74
CA LEU A 12 12.57 3.87 -0.27
C LEU A 12 11.45 3.18 0.51
N ASP A 13 10.61 3.93 1.22
CA ASP A 13 9.44 3.36 1.88
C ASP A 13 8.38 2.90 0.87
N LEU A 14 8.15 3.66 -0.20
CA LEU A 14 7.25 3.25 -1.28
C LEU A 14 7.75 2.03 -2.06
N VAL A 15 9.08 1.83 -2.18
CA VAL A 15 9.63 0.56 -2.71
C VAL A 15 9.18 -0.63 -1.86
N ARG A 16 9.23 -0.51 -0.53
CA ARG A 16 8.80 -1.60 0.37
C ARG A 16 7.31 -1.90 0.26
N VAL A 17 6.50 -0.87 -0.01
CA VAL A 17 5.05 -1.03 -0.25
C VAL A 17 4.81 -1.92 -1.46
N THR A 18 5.48 -1.65 -2.59
CA THR A 18 5.30 -2.43 -3.82
C THR A 18 5.89 -3.83 -3.70
N GLU A 19 7.03 -4.00 -3.00
CA GLU A 19 7.60 -5.30 -2.67
C GLU A 19 6.63 -6.18 -1.86
N ALA A 20 6.05 -5.62 -0.79
CA ALA A 20 5.09 -6.35 0.06
C ALA A 20 3.85 -6.79 -0.74
N ALA A 21 3.28 -5.90 -1.55
CA ALA A 21 2.14 -6.21 -2.40
C ALA A 21 2.45 -7.32 -3.41
N ALA A 22 3.60 -7.21 -4.10
CA ALA A 22 4.03 -8.21 -5.09
C ALA A 22 4.30 -9.58 -4.44
N LEU A 23 4.94 -9.62 -3.28
CA LEU A 23 5.19 -10.86 -2.55
C LEU A 23 3.89 -11.50 -2.04
N ALA A 24 2.92 -10.71 -1.60
CA ALA A 24 1.63 -11.20 -1.15
C ALA A 24 0.83 -11.81 -2.31
N ALA A 25 0.64 -11.06 -3.40
CA ALA A 25 -0.04 -11.57 -4.61
C ALA A 25 0.70 -12.74 -5.26
N GLY A 26 2.04 -12.71 -5.27
CA GLY A 26 2.88 -13.75 -5.86
C GLY A 26 2.64 -15.16 -5.29
N ARG A 27 2.24 -15.26 -4.01
CA ARG A 27 1.85 -16.55 -3.39
C ARG A 27 0.63 -17.19 -4.04
N HIS A 28 -0.19 -16.40 -4.73
CA HIS A 28 -1.41 -16.82 -5.41
C HIS A 28 -1.24 -16.97 -6.93
N MET A 29 -0.04 -16.75 -7.46
CA MET A 29 0.26 -16.91 -8.88
C MET A 29 -0.05 -18.34 -9.36
N GLY A 30 -0.71 -18.46 -10.51
CA GLY A 30 -1.05 -19.74 -11.13
C GLY A 30 -2.23 -20.49 -10.48
N ARG A 31 -2.88 -19.93 -9.44
CA ARG A 31 -4.01 -20.59 -8.75
C ARG A 31 -5.37 -20.34 -9.41
N GLY A 32 -5.45 -19.48 -10.42
CA GLY A 32 -6.70 -19.14 -11.11
C GLY A 32 -7.68 -18.29 -10.28
N ASP A 33 -7.29 -17.86 -9.08
CA ASP A 33 -8.12 -17.06 -8.18
C ASP A 33 -7.65 -15.60 -8.18
N LYS A 34 -8.23 -14.79 -9.06
CA LYS A 34 -7.88 -13.37 -9.19
C LYS A 34 -8.27 -12.56 -7.97
N ILE A 35 -9.39 -12.89 -7.32
CA ILE A 35 -9.96 -12.10 -6.23
C ILE A 35 -9.04 -12.22 -5.01
N LEU A 36 -8.62 -13.45 -4.71
CA LEU A 36 -7.71 -13.72 -3.62
C LEU A 36 -6.32 -13.09 -3.83
N ALA A 37 -5.80 -13.12 -5.07
CA ALA A 37 -4.51 -12.52 -5.40
C ALA A 37 -4.52 -10.99 -5.24
N ASP A 38 -5.60 -10.37 -5.72
CA ASP A 38 -5.83 -8.92 -5.64
C ASP A 38 -5.99 -8.47 -4.18
N GLN A 39 -6.85 -9.15 -3.42
CA GLN A 39 -7.06 -8.89 -2.00
C GLN A 39 -5.75 -8.98 -1.20
N ALA A 40 -4.92 -9.99 -1.47
CA ALA A 40 -3.63 -10.16 -0.80
C ALA A 40 -2.67 -8.99 -1.07
N ALA A 41 -2.63 -8.46 -2.30
CA ALA A 41 -1.82 -7.28 -2.63
C ALA A 41 -2.35 -6.02 -1.94
N VAL A 42 -3.67 -5.77 -2.00
CA VAL A 42 -4.31 -4.59 -1.40
C VAL A 42 -4.10 -4.56 0.12
N ASP A 43 -4.27 -5.70 0.79
CA ASP A 43 -4.06 -5.84 2.23
C ASP A 43 -2.63 -5.48 2.64
N ALA A 44 -1.64 -6.06 1.94
CA ALA A 44 -0.23 -5.82 2.20
C ALA A 44 0.15 -4.36 1.91
N MET A 45 -0.35 -3.81 0.80
CA MET A 45 -0.10 -2.43 0.40
C MET A 45 -0.64 -1.44 1.45
N ARG A 46 -1.91 -1.61 1.84
CA ARG A 46 -2.56 -0.74 2.83
C ARG A 46 -1.88 -0.80 4.19
N LEU A 47 -1.48 -1.99 4.65
CA LEU A 47 -0.74 -2.16 5.89
C LEU A 47 0.60 -1.39 5.85
N MET A 48 1.34 -1.51 4.76
CA MET A 48 2.63 -0.84 4.61
C MET A 48 2.48 0.68 4.49
N LEU A 49 1.52 1.17 3.71
CA LEU A 49 1.25 2.61 3.57
C LEU A 49 0.91 3.24 4.92
N ASN A 50 0.14 2.55 5.78
CA ASN A 50 -0.17 3.03 7.14
C ASN A 50 0.99 2.94 8.14
N SER A 51 2.17 2.49 7.72
CA SER A 51 3.40 2.53 8.54
C SER A 51 4.35 3.69 8.16
N ILE A 52 4.02 4.43 7.10
CA ILE A 52 4.81 5.55 6.58
C ILE A 52 4.35 6.84 7.28
N GLU A 53 5.32 7.65 7.69
CA GLU A 53 5.07 9.00 8.20
C GLU A 53 4.68 9.92 7.03
N MET A 54 3.38 10.03 6.77
CA MET A 54 2.80 10.85 5.71
C MET A 54 1.33 11.21 6.01
N ASP A 55 0.83 12.28 5.39
CA ASP A 55 -0.61 12.57 5.27
C ASP A 55 -1.01 12.34 3.81
N GLY A 56 -1.29 11.08 3.46
CA GLY A 56 -1.58 10.64 2.10
C GLY A 56 -3.07 10.53 1.83
N ILE A 57 -3.49 10.87 0.61
CA ILE A 57 -4.86 10.65 0.12
C ILE A 57 -4.80 9.80 -1.15
N ILE A 58 -5.57 8.72 -1.18
CA ILE A 58 -5.75 7.91 -2.38
C ILE A 58 -6.58 8.70 -3.39
N VAL A 59 -5.95 9.10 -4.50
CA VAL A 59 -6.65 9.76 -5.62
C VAL A 59 -7.04 8.78 -6.73
N ILE A 60 -6.35 7.64 -6.79
CA ILE A 60 -6.62 6.51 -7.68
C ILE A 60 -6.37 5.24 -6.86
N GLY A 61 -7.37 4.38 -6.74
CA GLY A 61 -7.23 3.08 -6.10
C GLY A 61 -8.21 2.05 -6.64
N GLU A 62 -8.64 1.10 -5.80
CA GLU A 62 -9.47 -0.05 -6.20
C GLU A 62 -10.86 0.36 -6.70
N GLY A 63 -11.30 1.56 -6.34
CA GLY A 63 -12.53 2.16 -6.85
C GLY A 63 -13.15 3.15 -5.87
N GLU A 64 -14.44 3.40 -6.07
CA GLU A 64 -15.24 4.21 -5.15
C GLU A 64 -15.46 3.48 -3.82
N LYS A 65 -15.58 4.23 -2.72
CA LYS A 65 -15.72 3.69 -1.35
C LYS A 65 -16.83 2.65 -1.20
N ASP A 66 -17.93 2.81 -1.93
CA ASP A 66 -19.08 1.90 -1.87
C ASP A 66 -18.80 0.53 -2.53
N LYS A 67 -17.75 0.45 -3.35
CA LYS A 67 -17.37 -0.74 -4.14
C LYS A 67 -16.04 -1.35 -3.68
N ALA A 68 -15.20 -0.55 -3.03
CA ALA A 68 -13.88 -0.95 -2.55
C ALA A 68 -13.75 -0.69 -1.03
N PRO A 69 -13.58 -1.73 -0.21
CA PRO A 69 -13.45 -1.56 1.25
C PRO A 69 -12.09 -0.96 1.66
N MET A 70 -11.10 -1.00 0.76
CA MET A 70 -9.71 -0.60 1.00
C MET A 70 -9.11 0.02 -0.25
N LEU A 71 -8.17 0.94 -0.04
CA LEU A 71 -7.54 1.75 -1.07
C LEU A 71 -8.57 2.41 -2.00
N PHE A 72 -9.65 2.95 -1.43
CA PHE A 72 -10.70 3.63 -2.21
C PHE A 72 -10.35 5.10 -2.43
N ASN A 73 -10.93 5.71 -3.46
CA ASN A 73 -10.74 7.13 -3.75
C ASN A 73 -11.18 8.00 -2.55
N GLY A 74 -10.24 8.78 -2.01
CA GLY A 74 -10.43 9.61 -0.82
C GLY A 74 -10.03 8.95 0.50
N GLU A 75 -9.55 7.71 0.50
CA GLU A 75 -8.99 7.10 1.72
C GLU A 75 -7.73 7.85 2.18
N LYS A 76 -7.65 8.13 3.49
CA LYS A 76 -6.48 8.72 4.13
C LYS A 76 -5.55 7.64 4.66
N LEU A 77 -4.25 7.78 4.43
CA LEU A 77 -3.22 6.81 4.82
C LEU A 77 -1.99 7.50 5.42
N GLY A 78 -1.25 6.72 6.18
CA GLY A 78 -0.06 7.15 6.92
C GLY A 78 -0.28 7.11 8.45
N THR A 79 0.80 7.30 9.20
CA THR A 79 0.79 7.29 10.68
C THR A 79 0.43 8.64 11.29
#